data_AF-A0A940NRQ5-F1
#
_entry.id   AF-A0A940NRQ5-F1
#
_cell.length_a   1.000
_cell.length_b   1.000
_cell.length_c   1.000
_cell.angle_alpha   90.00
_cell.angle_beta   90.00
_cell.angle_gamma   90.00
#
_symmetry.space_group_name_H-M   'P 1'
#
loop_
_entity.id
_entity.type
_entity.pdbx_description
1 polymer ?
#
loop_
_entity_poly.entity_id
_entity_poly.type
_entity_poly.pdbx_seq_one_letter_code
_entity_poly.pdbx_strand_id
1 'polypeptide(L)' 'MKQKLGLVMEGGAMRGLFTAGVIDVFMEEGIRADGVIGVSAGATFGCNYVT' A
#
# COMPACT_ATOMS: atom_id res chain seq x y z
N MET A 1 4.28 24.50 0.19
CA MET A 1 3.45 23.41 0.76
C MET A 1 4.22 22.10 0.60
N LYS A 2 4.15 21.20 1.59
CA LYS A 2 4.73 19.85 1.45
C LYS A 2 3.77 19.01 0.59
N GLN A 3 4.29 18.30 -0.41
CA GLN A 3 3.46 17.39 -1.22
C GLN A 3 3.00 16.22 -0.36
N LYS A 4 1.72 15.85 -0.47
CA LYS A 4 1.16 14.67 0.18
C LYS A 4 1.26 13.47 -0.75
N LEU A 5 1.60 12.31 -0.21
CA LEU A 5 1.66 11.05 -0.95
C LEU A 5 0.37 10.25 -0.73
N GLY A 6 -0.33 9.94 -1.81
CA GLY A 6 -1.45 8.99 -1.82
C GLY A 6 -1.02 7.65 -2.40
N LEU A 7 -1.43 6.54 -1.77
CA LEU A 7 -1.18 5.18 -2.26
C LEU A 7 -2.50 4.48 -2.58
N VAL A 8 -2.64 3.94 -3.80
CA VAL A 8 -3.81 3.19 -4.24
C VAL A 8 -3.40 1.75 -4.56
N MET A 9 -4.11 0.78 -4.00
CA MET A 9 -3.85 -0.64 -4.21
C MET A 9 -5.09 -1.34 -4.76
N GLU A 10 -4.98 -1.78 -6.01
CA GLU A 10 -6.06 -2.53 -6.67
C GLU A 10 -6.25 -3.94 -6.10
N GLY A 11 -7.43 -4.50 -6.33
CA GLY A 11 -7.72 -5.90 -6.05
C GLY A 11 -7.10 -6.82 -7.10
N GLY A 12 -6.59 -7.98 -6.68
CA GLY A 12 -5.93 -8.91 -7.60
C GLY A 12 -5.95 -10.38 -7.20
N ALA A 13 -6.79 -10.76 -6.23
CA ALA A 13 -6.75 -12.10 -5.61
C ALA A 13 -5.30 -12.48 -5.23
N MET A 14 -4.76 -13.58 -5.76
CA MET A 14 -3.39 -14.02 -5.49
C MET A 14 -2.31 -13.07 -6.05
N ARG A 15 -2.63 -12.23 -7.05
CA ARG A 15 -1.68 -11.23 -7.59
C ARG A 15 -1.39 -10.11 -6.59
N GLY A 16 -2.18 -10.00 -5.52
CA GLY A 16 -1.90 -9.06 -4.44
C GLY A 16 -0.57 -9.35 -3.71
N LEU A 17 0.03 -10.53 -3.89
CA LEU A 17 1.37 -10.83 -3.38
C LEU A 17 2.44 -9.87 -3.96
N PHE A 18 2.24 -9.38 -5.19
CA PHE A 18 3.13 -8.37 -5.77
C PHE A 18 3.01 -7.03 -5.02
N THR A 19 1.78 -6.63 -4.67
CA THR A 19 1.53 -5.46 -3.82
C THR A 19 2.21 -5.61 -2.47
N ALA A 20 2.14 -6.79 -1.85
CA ALA A 20 2.82 -7.08 -0.58
C ALA A 20 4.33 -6.85 -0.65
N GLY A 21 5.00 -7.34 -1.70
CA GLY A 21 6.44 -7.11 -1.88
C GLY A 21 6.81 -5.64 -2.11
N VAL A 22 5.96 -4.87 -2.81
CA VAL A 22 6.20 -3.43 -3.02
C VAL A 22 6.06 -2.65 -1.71
N ILE A 23 5.02 -2.92 -0.93
CA ILE A 23 4.81 -2.20 0.34
C ILE A 23 5.87 -2.56 1.38
N ASP A 24 6.42 -3.78 1.35
CA ASP A 24 7.53 -4.19 2.22
C ASP A 24 8.76 -3.30 1.97
N VAL A 25 9.16 -3.13 0.72
CA VAL A 25 10.26 -2.22 0.33
C VAL A 25 9.94 -0.76 0.70
N PHE A 26 8.68 -0.33 0.55
CA PHE A 26 8.30 1.03 0.97
C PHE A 26 8.49 1.24 2.46
N MET A 27 8.18 0.24 3.28
CA MET A 27 8.40 0.28 4.73
C MET A 27 9.89 0.31 5.07
N GLU A 28 10.71 -0.49 4.40
CA GLU A 28 12.18 -0.50 4.56
C GLU A 28 12.82 0.87 4.22
N GLU A 29 12.37 1.50 3.13
CA GLU A 29 12.86 2.80 2.67
C GLU A 29 12.21 4.00 3.40
N GLY A 30 11.33 3.76 4.37
CA GLY A 30 10.66 4.81 5.14
C GLY A 30 9.67 5.65 4.33
N ILE A 31 9.21 5.14 3.18
CA ILE A 31 8.16 5.77 2.39
C ILE A 31 6.85 5.59 3.15
N ARG A 32 6.21 6.69 3.56
CA ARG A 32 4.92 6.68 4.23
C ARG A 32 3.91 7.48 3.44
N ALA A 33 2.79 6.84 3.12
CA ALA A 33 1.68 7.52 2.45
C ALA A 33 0.86 8.32 3.49
N ASP A 34 0.46 9.53 3.13
CA ASP A 34 -0.47 10.35 3.93
C ASP A 34 -1.92 9.89 3.80
N GLY A 35 -2.22 9.08 2.77
CA GLY A 35 -3.52 8.46 2.56
C GLY A 35 -3.42 7.18 1.74
N VAL A 36 -4.23 6.19 2.08
CA VAL A 36 -4.23 4.86 1.46
C VAL A 36 -5.64 4.47 1.07
N ILE A 37 -5.80 3.99 -0.17
CA ILE A 37 -7.06 3.42 -0.69
C ILE A 37 -6.77 2.01 -1.19
N GLY A 38 -7.55 1.02 -0.77
CA GLY A 38 -7.42 -0.36 -1.23
C GLY A 38 -8.76 -0.99 -1.58
N VAL A 39 -8.77 -1.87 -2.59
CA VAL A 39 -9.98 -2.60 -3.01
C VAL A 39 -9.74 -4.11 -2.93
N SER A 40 -10.69 -4.87 -2.36
CA SER A 40 -10.61 -6.33 -2.22
C SER A 40 -9.27 -6.75 -1.57
N ALA A 41 -8.46 -7.59 -2.20
CA ALA A 41 -7.15 -7.99 -1.70
C ALA A 41 -6.23 -6.78 -1.42
N GLY A 42 -6.30 -5.71 -2.21
CA GLY A 42 -5.55 -4.47 -1.99
C GLY A 42 -5.92 -3.76 -0.68
N ALA A 43 -7.18 -3.88 -0.22
CA ALA A 43 -7.59 -3.34 1.07
C ALA A 43 -6.89 -4.07 2.22
N THR A 44 -6.77 -5.40 2.15
CA THR A 44 -6.10 -6.21 3.17
C THR A 44 -4.62 -5.84 3.31
N PHE A 45 -3.90 -5.70 2.20
CA PHE A 45 -2.51 -5.24 2.23
C PHE A 45 -2.37 -3.81 2.72
N GLY A 46 -3.31 -2.93 2.34
CA GLY A 46 -3.33 -1.56 2.83
C GLY A 46 -3.52 -1.43 4.33
N CYS A 47 -4.39 -2.24 4.93
CA CYS A 47 -4.55 -2.30 6.38
C CYS A 47 -3.24 -2.65 7.09
N ASN A 48 -2.47 -3.59 6.53
CA ASN A 48 -1.17 -3.98 7.09
C ASN A 48 -0.10 -2.89 6.93
N TYR A 49 -0.13 -2.12 5.83
CA TYR A 49 0.83 -1.04 5.58
C TYR A 49 0.63 0.21 6.45
N VAL A 50 -0.63 0.48 6.87
CA VAL A 50 -0.96 1.67 7.68
C VAL A 50 -0.88 1.44 9.19
N THR A 51 -0.71 0.19 9.64
CA THR A 51 -0.62 -0.18 11.06
C THR A 51 0.83 -0.18 11.52
#